data_AF-A0A9X6W1S5-F1
#
_entry.id   AF-A0A9X6W1S5-F1
#
_cell.length_a   1.000
_cell.length_b   1.000
_cell.length_c   1.000
_cell.angle_alpha   90.00
_cell.angle_beta   90.00
_cell.angle_gamma   90.00
#
_symmetry.space_group_name_H-M   'P 1'
#
loop_
_entity.id
_entity.type
_entity.pdbx_description
1 polymer ?
#
loop_
_entity_poly.entity_id
_entity_poly.type
_entity_poly.pdbx_seq_one_letter_code
_entity_poly.pdbx_strand_id
1 'polypeptide(L)'
;MGLKKIVCLYITGDYFANQKFEEQHNPEDFYKQMIKEGITSKNLNVKDDCDETEVCVELEIKEFINVDEVFLEFLKFNFIHNSADDRNLYIVKEEEM
;
A
#
# COMPACT_ATOMS: atom_id res chain seq x y z
N MET A 1 -7.91 25.33 -4.01
CA MET A 1 -7.61 23.92 -3.72
C MET A 1 -8.65 23.09 -4.44
N GLY A 2 -8.22 22.33 -5.44
CA GLY A 2 -9.10 21.41 -6.17
C GLY A 2 -9.29 20.13 -5.38
N LEU A 3 -10.45 19.49 -5.54
CA LEU A 3 -10.67 18.16 -5.00
C LEU A 3 -9.86 17.16 -5.82
N LYS A 4 -9.36 16.12 -5.16
CA LYS A 4 -8.57 15.08 -5.80
C LYS A 4 -9.20 13.71 -5.61
N LYS A 5 -8.97 12.82 -6.57
CA LYS A 5 -9.05 11.38 -6.36
C LYS A 5 -7.66 10.85 -6.08
N ILE A 6 -7.53 10.05 -5.02
CA ILE A 6 -6.28 9.39 -4.65
C ILE A 6 -6.49 7.90 -4.63
N VAL A 7 -5.58 7.17 -5.26
CA VAL A 7 -5.54 5.71 -5.22
C VAL A 7 -4.30 5.29 -4.45
N CYS A 8 -4.51 4.40 -3.48
CA CYS A 8 -3.47 3.90 -2.59
C CYS A 8 -3.40 2.38 -2.66
N LEU A 9 -2.19 1.84 -2.58
CA LEU A 9 -1.97 0.45 -2.21
C LEU A 9 -1.80 0.38 -0.69
N TYR A 10 -2.73 -0.29 -0.03
CA TYR A 10 -2.75 -0.49 1.41
C TYR A 10 -2.22 -1.89 1.71
N ILE A 11 -1.19 -1.99 2.54
CA ILE A 11 -0.51 -3.23 2.88
C ILE A 11 -0.66 -3.44 4.39
N THR A 12 -1.19 -4.59 4.77
CA THR A 12 -1.36 -5.01 6.16
C THR A 12 -0.56 -6.28 6.40
N GLY A 13 0.26 -6.28 7.43
CA GLY A 13 1.16 -7.36 7.78
C GLY A 13 2.03 -6.91 8.93
N ASP A 14 2.61 -7.85 9.67
CA ASP A 14 3.57 -7.46 10.70
C ASP A 14 4.78 -6.72 10.09
N TYR A 15 5.56 -6.07 10.95
CA TYR A 15 6.76 -5.33 10.54
C TYR A 15 7.68 -6.13 9.60
N PHE A 16 7.88 -7.43 9.88
CA PHE A 16 8.75 -8.30 9.06
C PHE A 16 8.13 -8.60 7.70
N ALA A 17 6.83 -8.89 7.66
CA ALA A 17 6.09 -9.16 6.44
C ALA A 17 6.11 -7.94 5.49
N ASN A 18 5.91 -6.74 6.04
CA ASN A 18 5.99 -5.49 5.27
C ASN A 18 7.42 -5.24 4.74
N GLN A 19 8.45 -5.42 5.57
CA GLN A 19 9.83 -5.27 5.14
C GLN A 19 10.18 -6.25 4.02
N LYS A 20 9.80 -7.53 4.16
CA LYS A 20 10.03 -8.56 3.14
C LYS A 20 9.30 -8.28 1.85
N PHE A 21 8.08 -7.73 1.93
CA PHE A 21 7.36 -7.26 0.75
C PHE A 21 8.15 -6.18 0.01
N GLU A 22 8.65 -5.15 0.71
CA GLU A 22 9.44 -4.08 0.09
C GLU A 22 10.79 -4.56 -0.48
N GLU A 23 11.40 -5.60 0.11
CA GLU A 23 12.62 -6.23 -0.43
C GLU A 23 12.37 -6.96 -1.76
N GLN A 24 11.18 -7.53 -1.95
CA GLN A 24 10.86 -8.39 -3.10
C GLN A 24 9.99 -7.70 -4.16
N HIS A 25 9.24 -6.66 -3.79
CA HIS A 25 8.23 -6.03 -4.62
C HIS A 25 8.27 -4.51 -4.50
N ASN A 26 8.16 -3.84 -5.64
CA ASN A 26 7.87 -2.41 -5.68
C ASN A 26 6.33 -2.18 -5.58
N PRO A 27 5.84 -1.37 -4.62
CA PRO A 27 4.40 -1.14 -4.44
C PRO A 27 3.68 -0.61 -5.68
N GLU A 28 4.29 0.30 -6.45
CA GLU A 28 3.67 0.86 -7.65
C GLU A 28 3.53 -0.18 -8.77
N ASP A 29 4.56 -1.00 -8.97
CA ASP A 29 4.52 -2.06 -9.98
C ASP A 29 3.56 -3.18 -9.58
N PHE A 30 3.49 -3.49 -8.30
CA PHE A 30 2.52 -4.44 -7.76
C PHE A 30 1.08 -3.94 -7.95
N TYR A 31 0.82 -2.66 -7.70
CA TYR A 31 -0.45 -2.03 -8.02
C TYR A 31 -0.80 -2.15 -9.52
N LYS A 32 0.13 -1.83 -10.43
CA LYS A 32 -0.09 -1.97 -11.88
C LYS A 32 -0.42 -3.41 -12.26
N GLN A 33 0.24 -4.38 -11.64
CA GLN A 33 -0.06 -5.80 -11.82
C GLN A 33 -1.48 -6.14 -11.37
N MET A 34 -1.88 -5.72 -10.16
CA MET A 34 -3.23 -5.96 -9.62
C MET A 34 -4.32 -5.38 -10.54
N ILE A 35 -4.13 -4.14 -11.02
CA ILE A 35 -5.06 -3.51 -11.97
C ILE A 35 -5.14 -4.30 -13.29
N LYS A 36 -3.99 -4.75 -13.82
CA LYS A 36 -3.94 -5.56 -15.04
C LYS A 36 -4.64 -6.91 -14.88
N GLU A 37 -4.58 -7.50 -13.68
CA GLU A 37 -5.26 -8.74 -13.32
C GLU A 37 -6.74 -8.53 -12.96
N GLY A 38 -7.19 -7.28 -12.82
CA GLY A 38 -8.56 -6.93 -12.41
C GLY A 38 -8.84 -7.21 -10.93
N ILE A 39 -7.80 -7.21 -10.08
CA ILE A 39 -7.87 -7.55 -8.67
C ILE A 39 -7.75 -6.27 -7.82
N THR A 40 -8.58 -6.14 -6.79
CA THR A 40 -8.55 -5.03 -5.84
C THR A 40 -7.99 -5.41 -4.47
N SER A 41 -7.93 -6.71 -4.14
CA SER A 41 -7.35 -7.20 -2.89
C SER A 41 -6.69 -8.56 -3.07
N LYS A 42 -5.56 -8.81 -2.41
CA LYS A 42 -4.81 -10.06 -2.53
C LYS A 42 -4.02 -10.33 -1.25
N ASN A 43 -4.07 -11.58 -0.78
CA ASN A 43 -3.09 -12.08 0.17
C ASN A 43 -1.88 -12.62 -0.58
N LEU A 44 -0.69 -12.26 -0.13
CA LEU A 44 0.57 -12.68 -0.70
C LEU A 44 1.43 -13.32 0.40
N ASN A 45 1.83 -14.56 0.17
CA ASN A 45 2.87 -15.19 0.97
C ASN A 45 4.22 -14.72 0.44
N VAL A 46 4.98 -14.07 1.30
CA VAL A 46 6.35 -13.62 1.03
C VAL A 46 7.29 -14.59 1.74
N LYS A 47 8.27 -15.13 1.03
CA LYS A 47 9.23 -16.06 1.63
C LYS A 47 10.25 -15.30 2.46
N ASP A 48 10.52 -15.81 3.66
CA ASP A 48 11.66 -15.40 4.45
C ASP A 48 12.82 -16.36 4.22
N ASP A 49 13.87 -15.87 3.55
CA ASP A 49 15.08 -16.64 3.25
C ASP A 49 15.89 -16.97 4.53
N CYS A 50 15.64 -16.29 5.65
CA CYS A 50 16.37 -16.50 6.90
C CYS A 50 15.84 -17.70 7.71
N ASP A 51 14.53 -17.91 7.76
CA ASP A 51 13.89 -18.92 8.63
C ASP A 51 13.10 -19.99 7.84
N GLU A 52 13.16 -19.99 6.51
CA GLU A 52 12.35 -20.87 5.62
C GLU A 52 10.84 -20.78 5.91
N THR A 53 10.40 -19.71 6.57
CA THR A 53 9.00 -19.44 6.89
C THR A 53 8.38 -18.51 5.85
N GLU A 54 7.10 -18.73 5.56
CA GLU A 54 6.31 -17.80 4.75
C GLU A 54 5.58 -16.83 5.68
N VAL A 55 5.73 -15.53 5.42
CA VAL A 55 4.96 -14.47 6.08
C VAL A 55 3.87 -13.99 5.12
N CYS A 56 2.70 -13.65 5.65
CA CYS A 56 1.55 -13.23 4.84
C CYS A 56 1.38 -11.72 4.92
N VAL A 57 1.26 -11.07 3.76
CA VAL A 57 0.80 -9.68 3.65
C VAL A 57 -0.54 -9.63 2.92
N GLU A 58 -1.46 -8.83 3.44
CA GLU A 58 -2.72 -8.49 2.81
C GLU A 58 -2.57 -7.15 2.08
N LEU A 59 -2.88 -7.16 0.78
CA LEU A 59 -2.81 -5.98 -0.08
C LEU A 59 -4.21 -5.59 -0.53
N GLU A 60 -4.53 -4.31 -0.46
CA GLU A 60 -5.82 -3.75 -0.88
C GLU A 60 -5.63 -2.43 -1.64
N ILE A 61 -6.31 -2.26 -2.77
CA ILE A 61 -6.38 -0.99 -3.49
C ILE A 61 -7.50 -0.15 -2.87
N LYS A 62 -7.15 0.99 -2.27
CA LYS A 62 -8.09 1.94 -1.69
C LYS A 62 -8.20 3.18 -2.53
N GLU A 63 -9.44 3.58 -2.82
CA GLU A 63 -9.73 4.83 -3.52
C GLU A 63 -10.37 5.83 -2.57
N PHE A 64 -9.82 7.03 -2.53
CA PHE A 64 -10.37 8.17 -1.81
C PHE A 64 -10.79 9.23 -2.82
N ILE A 65 -12.08 9.56 -2.85
CA ILE A 65 -12.64 10.61 -3.72
C ILE A 65 -12.90 11.88 -2.92
N ASN A 66 -12.92 13.02 -3.59
CA ASN A 66 -13.14 14.33 -2.96
C ASN A 66 -12.14 14.63 -1.83
N VAL A 67 -10.89 14.24 -2.03
CA VAL A 67 -9.79 14.48 -1.08
C VAL A 67 -9.31 15.91 -1.20
N ASP A 68 -9.22 16.60 -0.05
CA ASP A 68 -8.55 17.90 0.05
C ASP A 68 -7.08 17.75 0.50
N GLU A 69 -6.33 18.86 0.47
CA GLU A 69 -4.92 18.87 0.84
C GLU A 69 -4.69 18.48 2.31
N VAL A 70 -5.61 18.83 3.21
CA VAL A 70 -5.50 18.54 4.65
C VAL A 70 -5.61 17.03 4.89
N PHE A 71 -6.56 16.36 4.24
CA PHE A 71 -6.70 14.91 4.32
C PHE A 71 -5.50 14.19 3.69
N LEU A 72 -4.97 14.72 2.59
CA LEU A 72 -3.76 14.17 1.96
C LEU A 72 -2.54 14.26 2.90
N GLU A 73 -2.34 15.39 3.56
CA GLU A 73 -1.28 15.55 4.57
C GLU A 73 -1.49 14.60 5.75
N PHE A 74 -2.74 14.43 6.21
CA PHE A 74 -3.08 13.47 7.26
C PHE A 74 -2.70 12.04 6.86
N LEU A 75 -3.01 11.61 5.64
CA LEU A 75 -2.65 10.27 5.16
C LEU A 75 -1.13 10.08 5.11
N LYS A 76 -0.40 11.05 4.55
CA LYS A 76 1.07 11.04 4.46
C LYS A 76 1.72 10.94 5.84
N PHE A 77 1.22 11.70 6.80
CA PHE A 77 1.77 11.70 8.16
C PHE A 77 1.52 10.39 8.91
N ASN A 78 0.29 9.86 8.88
CA ASN A 78 -0.09 8.73 9.73
C ASN A 78 0.26 7.36 9.16
N PHE A 79 0.27 7.20 7.84
CA PHE A 79 0.37 5.87 7.22
C PHE A 79 1.58 5.69 6.30
N ILE A 80 2.27 6.77 5.93
CA ILE A 80 3.45 6.71 5.07
C ILE A 80 4.74 6.94 5.87
N HIS A 81 4.69 7.76 6.92
CA HIS A 81 5.86 8.07 7.75
C HIS A 81 5.96 7.27 9.04
N ASN A 82 4.91 6.53 9.43
CA ASN A 82 4.91 5.76 10.66
C ASN A 82 5.29 4.28 10.38
N SER A 83 6.58 4.02 10.18
CA SER A 83 7.14 2.68 9.89
C SER A 83 7.08 1.69 11.07
N ALA A 84 6.38 2.05 12.15
CA ALA A 84 6.26 1.26 13.37
C ALA A 84 4.92 0.50 13.47
N ASP A 85 3.98 0.75 12.56
CA ASP A 85 2.67 0.11 12.54
C ASP A 85 2.66 -1.07 11.55
N ASP A 86 1.84 -2.08 11.82
CA ASP A 86 1.60 -3.27 10.97
C ASP A 86 0.86 -2.94 9.65
N ARG A 87 0.93 -1.68 9.21
CA ARG A 87 0.10 -1.09 8.15
C ARG A 87 0.90 -0.02 7.40
N ASN A 88 1.15 -0.27 6.12
CA ASN A 88 1.75 0.70 5.21
C ASN A 88 0.74 1.14 4.15
N LEU A 89 0.77 2.42 3.77
CA LEU A 89 -0.06 2.96 2.70
C LEU A 89 0.82 3.66 1.67
N TYR A 90 0.71 3.28 0.40
CA TYR A 90 1.47 3.90 -0.69
C TYR A 90 0.51 4.59 -1.63
N ILE A 91 0.69 5.90 -1.86
CA ILE A 91 -0.06 6.63 -2.88
C ILE A 91 0.51 6.24 -4.24
N VAL A 92 -0.31 5.59 -5.07
CA VAL A 92 0.09 5.09 -6.40
C VAL A 92 -0.49 5.92 -7.54
N LYS A 93 -1.49 6.76 -7.26
CA LYS A 93 -2.07 7.70 -8.24
C LYS A 93 -2.75 8.88 -7.55
N GLU A 94 -2.53 10.09 -8.06
CA GLU A 94 -3.28 11.31 -7.72
C GLU A 94 -3.91 11.89 -9.00
N GLU A 95 -5.20 12.21 -8.97
CA GLU A 95 -5.94 12.80 -10.10
C GLU A 95 -6.70 14.05 -9.63
N GLU A 96 -6.51 15.18 -10.31
CA GLU A 96 -7.34 16.37 -10.09
C GLU A 96 -8.75 16.13 -10.65
N MET A 97 -9.77 16.60 -9.91
CA MET A 97 -11.19 16.48 -10.27
C MET A 97 -11.81 17.82 -10.66
#